data_AF-A0A7W0TBL5-F1
#
_entry.id   AF-A0A7W0TBL5-F1
#
_cell.length_a   1.000
_cell.length_b   1.000
_cell.length_c   1.000
_cell.angle_alpha   90.00
_cell.angle_beta   90.00
_cell.angle_gamma   90.00
#
_symmetry.space_group_name_H-M   'P 1'
#
loop_
_entity.id
_entity.type
_entity.pdbx_description
1 polymer ?
#
loop_
_entity_poly.entity_id
_entity_poly.type
_entity_poly.pdbx_seq_one_letter_code
_entity_poly.pdbx_strand_id
1 'polypeptide(L)'
;MAERVSDDLRRGAGDLLDRRRRVAALSLVAAGAMGAVAAYQNGLVRRLPEPPLRLFDAERVDASGEAYQLLRTPDASLGLISYGVTLALAGMGTRSRFKDTPLIPLAMAAKVLVDAVGGLYLTAEQASKHRKFCSWCLTASIASVAMVPQVLPEARAALLTLLRR
;
A
#
# COMPACT_ATOMS: atom_id res chain seq x y z
N MET A 1 -13.31 -7.74 -23.88
CA MET A 1 -13.49 -6.97 -22.61
C MET A 1 -12.16 -6.84 -21.85
N ALA A 2 -11.38 -7.91 -21.67
CA ALA A 2 -10.05 -7.87 -21.06
C ALA A 2 -9.02 -7.05 -21.85
N GLU A 3 -9.02 -7.14 -23.19
CA GLU A 3 -8.12 -6.35 -24.06
C GLU A 3 -8.30 -4.84 -23.85
N ARG A 4 -9.54 -4.37 -23.69
CA ARG A 4 -9.83 -2.95 -23.41
C ARG A 4 -9.23 -2.50 -22.09
N VAL A 5 -9.26 -3.34 -21.05
CA VAL A 5 -8.62 -3.03 -19.76
C VAL A 5 -7.10 -2.94 -19.94
N SER A 6 -6.50 -3.87 -20.69
CA SER A 6 -5.07 -3.84 -21.04
C SER A 6 -4.69 -2.56 -21.77
N ASP A 7 -5.43 -2.17 -22.80
CA ASP A 7 -5.17 -0.95 -23.56
C ASP A 7 -5.37 0.31 -22.71
N ASP A 8 -6.42 0.39 -21.91
CA ASP A 8 -6.66 1.51 -20.99
C ASP A 8 -5.49 1.70 -20.01
N LEU A 9 -5.02 0.61 -19.39
CA LEU A 9 -3.92 0.66 -18.43
C LEU A 9 -2.58 1.00 -19.07
N ARG A 10 -2.26 0.39 -20.20
CA ARG A 10 -0.93 0.51 -20.85
C ARG A 10 -0.79 1.74 -21.74
N ARG A 11 -1.87 2.16 -22.38
CA ARG A 11 -1.86 3.15 -23.48
C ARG A 11 -2.92 4.24 -23.31
N GLY A 12 -3.94 4.03 -22.49
CA GLY A 12 -4.99 5.01 -22.26
C GLY A 12 -4.47 6.30 -21.62
N ALA A 13 -5.24 7.38 -21.78
CA ALA A 13 -4.94 8.69 -21.21
C ALA A 13 -6.13 9.20 -20.39
N GLY A 14 -5.83 10.04 -19.39
CA GLY A 14 -6.83 10.74 -18.58
C GLY A 14 -6.51 10.71 -17.09
N ASP A 15 -6.95 11.74 -16.38
CA ASP A 15 -6.58 12.00 -14.98
C ASP A 15 -6.82 10.81 -14.04
N LEU A 16 -7.93 10.10 -14.19
CA LEU A 16 -8.25 8.94 -13.35
C LEU A 16 -7.33 7.75 -13.64
N LEU A 17 -6.97 7.52 -14.91
CA LEU A 17 -6.01 6.48 -15.27
C LEU A 17 -4.61 6.80 -14.75
N ASP A 18 -4.18 8.06 -14.84
CA ASP A 18 -2.87 8.48 -14.35
C ASP A 18 -2.78 8.37 -12.82
N ARG A 19 -3.85 8.72 -12.11
CA ARG A 19 -3.93 8.49 -10.65
C ARG A 19 -3.88 7.01 -10.30
N ARG A 20 -4.57 6.13 -11.05
CA ARG A 20 -4.49 4.68 -10.86
C ARG A 20 -3.07 4.15 -11.05
N ARG A 21 -2.36 4.62 -12.07
CA ARG A 21 -0.94 4.26 -12.30
C ARG A 21 -0.05 4.73 -11.16
N ARG A 22 -0.27 5.93 -10.63
CA ARG A 22 0.44 6.43 -9.44
C ARG A 22 0.18 5.53 -8.23
N VAL A 23 -1.07 5.11 -7.99
CA VAL A 23 -1.37 4.17 -6.90
C VAL A 23 -0.68 2.83 -7.11
N ALA A 24 -0.69 2.29 -8.33
CA ALA A 24 0.01 1.05 -8.65
C ALA A 24 1.52 1.18 -8.39
N ALA A 25 2.15 2.29 -8.82
CA ALA A 25 3.55 2.56 -8.56
C ALA A 25 3.87 2.68 -7.06
N LEU A 26 3.06 3.43 -6.31
CA LEU A 26 3.21 3.56 -4.86
C LEU A 26 3.01 2.22 -4.15
N SER A 27 2.05 1.39 -4.58
CA SER A 27 1.84 0.04 -4.03
C SER A 27 3.02 -0.87 -4.31
N LEU A 28 3.65 -0.77 -5.50
CA LEU A 28 4.88 -1.51 -5.79
C LEU A 28 6.06 -1.05 -4.92
N VAL A 29 6.18 0.25 -4.64
CA VAL A 29 7.20 0.76 -3.69
C VAL A 29 6.96 0.22 -2.29
N ALA A 30 5.71 0.28 -1.79
CA ALA A 30 5.36 -0.22 -0.47
C ALA A 30 5.54 -1.75 -0.38
N ALA A 31 5.11 -2.49 -1.40
CA ALA A 31 5.31 -3.93 -1.51
C ALA A 31 6.79 -4.30 -1.57
N GLY A 32 7.61 -3.55 -2.32
CA GLY A 32 9.06 -3.77 -2.38
C GLY A 32 9.72 -3.58 -1.02
N ALA A 33 9.33 -2.53 -0.29
CA ALA A 33 9.83 -2.31 1.07
C ALA A 33 9.42 -3.42 2.04
N MET A 34 8.15 -3.83 2.02
CA MET A 34 7.67 -4.97 2.81
C MET A 34 8.30 -6.30 2.37
N GLY A 35 8.61 -6.47 1.10
CA GLY A 35 9.32 -7.65 0.60
C GLY A 35 10.73 -7.76 1.16
N ALA A 36 11.45 -6.63 1.26
CA ALA A 36 12.77 -6.59 1.91
C ALA A 36 12.68 -6.96 3.40
N VAL A 37 11.73 -6.37 4.13
CA VAL A 37 11.52 -6.69 5.56
C VAL A 37 11.05 -8.13 5.74
N ALA A 38 10.16 -8.63 4.89
CA ALA A 38 9.71 -10.03 4.93
C ALA A 38 10.85 -11.01 4.68
N ALA A 39 11.78 -10.68 3.77
CA ALA A 39 12.98 -11.49 3.56
C ALA A 39 13.85 -11.56 4.83
N TYR A 40 13.95 -10.46 5.59
CA TYR A 40 14.65 -10.45 6.88
C TYR A 40 13.90 -11.26 7.95
N GLN A 41 12.60 -11.03 8.12
CA GLN A 41 11.80 -11.71 9.15
C GLN A 41 11.68 -13.22 8.92
N ASN A 42 11.73 -13.68 7.67
CA ASN A 42 11.78 -15.10 7.34
C ASN A 42 13.21 -15.68 7.36
N GLY A 43 14.22 -14.88 7.70
CA GLY A 43 15.61 -15.31 7.81
C GLY A 43 16.34 -15.54 6.48
N LEU A 44 15.79 -15.08 5.35
CA LEU A 44 16.44 -15.15 4.04
C LEU A 44 17.65 -14.21 3.95
N VAL A 45 17.60 -13.10 4.69
CA VAL A 45 18.73 -12.19 4.90
C VAL A 45 18.95 -11.96 6.39
N ARG A 46 20.22 -11.77 6.78
CA ARG A 46 20.59 -11.60 8.20
C ARG A 46 20.52 -10.17 8.70
N ARG A 47 20.51 -9.20 7.78
CA ARG A 47 20.54 -7.77 8.08
C ARG A 47 19.71 -7.00 7.06
N LEU A 48 19.08 -5.92 7.50
CA LEU A 48 18.41 -4.96 6.64
C LEU A 48 19.34 -3.76 6.40
N PRO A 49 19.51 -3.30 5.15
CA PRO A 49 20.24 -2.06 4.90
C PRO A 49 19.47 -0.90 5.52
N GLU A 50 20.10 -0.15 6.43
CA GLU A 50 19.49 1.02 7.06
C GLU A 50 20.38 2.26 6.87
N PRO A 51 19.80 3.47 6.76
CA PRO A 51 20.56 4.71 6.74
C PRO A 51 21.42 4.84 8.00
N PRO A 52 22.67 5.35 7.89
CA PRO A 52 23.61 5.44 9.01
C PRO A 52 23.28 6.62 9.95
N LEU A 53 22.05 6.68 10.48
CA LEU A 53 21.61 7.70 11.43
C LEU A 53 21.13 7.02 12.72
N ARG A 54 21.40 7.67 13.86
CA ARG A 54 21.13 7.09 15.20
C ARG A 54 19.64 6.80 15.48
N LEU A 55 18.73 7.37 14.69
CA LEU A 55 17.28 7.16 14.84
C LEU A 55 16.78 5.91 14.10
N PHE A 56 17.57 5.34 13.19
CA PHE A 56 17.18 4.21 12.37
C PHE A 56 17.81 2.91 12.89
N ASP A 57 16.98 1.89 13.06
CA ASP A 57 17.38 0.55 13.53
C ASP A 57 16.25 -0.43 13.19
N ALA A 58 16.18 -0.83 11.91
CA ALA A 58 15.17 -1.78 11.44
C ALA A 58 15.28 -3.14 12.11
N GLU A 59 16.49 -3.62 12.40
CA GLU A 59 16.67 -4.92 13.04
C GLU A 59 16.00 -4.97 14.42
N ARG A 60 16.13 -3.90 15.21
CA ARG A 60 15.45 -3.78 16.51
C ARG A 60 13.93 -3.73 16.40
N VAL A 61 13.39 -3.10 15.35
CA VAL A 61 11.95 -2.97 15.14
C VAL A 61 11.37 -4.27 14.57
N ASP A 62 11.94 -4.76 13.48
CA ASP A 62 11.37 -5.84 12.67
C ASP A 62 11.65 -7.25 13.25
N ALA A 63 12.62 -7.37 14.18
CA ALA A 63 12.82 -8.60 14.98
C ALA A 63 12.13 -8.55 16.35
N SER A 64 11.37 -7.49 16.66
CA SER A 64 10.60 -7.41 17.91
C SER A 64 9.45 -8.41 17.92
N GLY A 65 8.95 -8.76 19.12
CA GLY A 65 7.78 -9.63 19.23
C GLY A 65 6.51 -8.98 18.65
N GLU A 66 6.45 -7.64 18.68
CA GLU A 66 5.39 -6.83 18.09
C GLU A 66 5.24 -7.08 16.59
N ALA A 67 6.36 -7.27 15.88
CA ALA A 67 6.37 -7.55 14.44
C ALA A 67 5.78 -8.93 14.06
N TYR A 68 5.41 -9.76 15.05
CA TYR A 68 4.80 -11.07 14.85
C TYR A 68 3.46 -11.21 15.59
N GLN A 69 2.87 -10.14 16.12
CA GLN A 69 1.68 -10.22 16.98
C GLN A 69 0.50 -10.91 16.31
N LEU A 70 0.25 -10.60 15.03
CA LEU A 70 -0.91 -11.12 14.34
C LEU A 70 -0.66 -12.57 13.90
N LEU A 71 -1.38 -13.51 14.51
CA LEU A 71 -1.30 -14.94 14.21
C LEU A 71 0.11 -15.54 14.30
N ARG A 72 1.02 -14.92 15.09
CA ARG A 72 2.44 -15.32 15.15
C ARG A 72 3.13 -15.30 13.77
N THR A 73 2.68 -14.40 12.90
CA THR A 73 3.10 -14.30 11.50
C THR A 73 3.88 -13.00 11.29
N PRO A 74 4.95 -13.00 10.47
CA PRO A 74 5.68 -11.78 10.13
C PRO A 74 4.75 -10.70 9.55
N ASP A 75 4.71 -9.53 10.18
CA ASP A 75 3.86 -8.41 9.78
C ASP A 75 4.18 -7.90 8.37
N ALA A 76 5.44 -7.93 7.95
CA ALA A 76 5.84 -7.52 6.60
C ALA A 76 5.32 -8.48 5.52
N SER A 77 5.13 -9.77 5.85
CA SER A 77 4.50 -10.72 4.92
C SER A 77 3.02 -10.39 4.71
N LEU A 78 2.33 -10.00 5.79
CA LEU A 78 0.95 -9.52 5.71
C LEU A 78 0.86 -8.18 4.98
N GLY A 79 1.80 -7.27 5.24
CA GLY A 79 1.93 -6.00 4.53
C GLY A 79 2.15 -6.20 3.03
N LEU A 80 3.03 -7.13 2.64
CA LEU A 80 3.28 -7.48 1.24
C LEU A 80 2.02 -7.97 0.53
N ILE A 81 1.28 -8.89 1.15
CA ILE A 81 -0.02 -9.37 0.62
C ILE A 81 -1.00 -8.19 0.52
N SER A 82 -1.06 -7.36 1.56
CA SER A 82 -1.94 -6.20 1.64
C SER A 82 -1.71 -5.24 0.45
N TYR A 83 -0.46 -4.91 0.14
CA TYR A 83 -0.12 -4.05 -1.01
C TYR A 83 -0.30 -4.76 -2.35
N GLY A 84 -0.16 -6.09 -2.40
CA GLY A 84 -0.53 -6.90 -3.56
C GLY A 84 -2.03 -6.80 -3.90
N VAL A 85 -2.89 -6.81 -2.89
CA VAL A 85 -4.34 -6.56 -3.07
C VAL A 85 -4.60 -5.15 -3.58
N THR A 86 -3.93 -4.13 -3.03
CA THR A 86 -4.06 -2.74 -3.50
C THR A 86 -3.62 -2.60 -4.96
N LEU A 87 -2.52 -3.26 -5.35
CA LEU A 87 -2.04 -3.30 -6.74
C LEU A 87 -3.05 -3.96 -7.68
N ALA A 88 -3.62 -5.11 -7.28
CA ALA A 88 -4.66 -5.79 -8.04
C ALA A 88 -5.88 -4.88 -8.25
N LEU A 89 -6.38 -4.24 -7.18
CA LEU A 89 -7.49 -3.30 -7.25
C LEU A 89 -7.19 -2.09 -8.16
N ALA A 90 -5.96 -1.58 -8.17
CA ALA A 90 -5.56 -0.52 -9.10
C ALA A 90 -5.65 -0.96 -10.58
N GLY A 91 -5.28 -2.22 -10.86
CA GLY A 91 -5.34 -2.85 -12.18
C GLY A 91 -6.72 -3.31 -12.64
N MET A 92 -7.73 -3.35 -11.77
CA MET A 92 -9.06 -3.83 -12.15
C MET A 92 -9.91 -2.78 -12.88
N GLY A 93 -10.59 -3.19 -13.95
CA GLY A 93 -11.62 -2.40 -14.63
C GLY A 93 -11.09 -1.40 -15.66
N THR A 94 -11.97 -1.05 -16.60
CA THR A 94 -11.72 -0.09 -17.69
C THR A 94 -11.54 1.34 -17.16
N ARG A 95 -11.22 2.29 -18.04
CA ARG A 95 -11.17 3.72 -17.71
C ARG A 95 -12.48 4.27 -17.15
N SER A 96 -13.61 3.64 -17.47
CA SER A 96 -14.96 4.00 -17.04
C SER A 96 -15.44 3.19 -15.85
N ARG A 97 -14.55 2.48 -15.12
CA ARG A 97 -14.94 1.60 -14.00
C ARG A 97 -15.75 2.27 -12.90
N PHE A 98 -15.63 3.60 -12.72
CA PHE A 98 -16.46 4.35 -11.79
C PHE A 98 -17.95 4.37 -12.17
N LYS A 99 -18.29 4.14 -13.45
CA LYS A 99 -19.66 3.99 -13.95
C LYS A 99 -20.11 2.54 -14.00
N ASP A 100 -19.24 1.69 -14.56
CA ASP A 100 -19.58 0.31 -14.90
C ASP A 100 -19.55 -0.61 -13.66
N THR A 101 -18.58 -0.38 -12.78
CA THR A 101 -18.30 -1.21 -11.60
C THR A 101 -17.89 -0.33 -10.41
N PRO A 102 -18.78 0.54 -9.90
CA PRO A 102 -18.45 1.56 -8.89
C PRO A 102 -17.95 0.97 -7.55
N LEU A 103 -18.23 -0.30 -7.27
CA LEU A 103 -17.74 -0.98 -6.06
C LEU A 103 -16.21 -1.12 -6.04
N ILE A 104 -15.56 -1.26 -7.21
CA ILE A 104 -14.09 -1.43 -7.29
C ILE A 104 -13.35 -0.19 -6.78
N PRO A 105 -13.58 1.04 -7.30
CA PRO A 105 -12.89 2.23 -6.80
C PRO A 105 -13.24 2.56 -5.34
N LEU A 106 -14.43 2.20 -4.86
CA LEU A 106 -14.78 2.34 -3.44
C LEU A 106 -14.00 1.36 -2.55
N ALA A 107 -13.92 0.09 -2.95
CA ALA A 107 -13.11 -0.91 -2.25
C ALA A 107 -11.62 -0.52 -2.25
N MET A 108 -11.10 0.00 -3.37
CA MET A 108 -9.74 0.52 -3.46
C MET A 108 -9.50 1.69 -2.50
N ALA A 109 -10.42 2.66 -2.43
CA ALA A 109 -10.29 3.78 -1.51
C ALA A 109 -10.34 3.34 -0.04
N ALA A 110 -11.29 2.45 0.31
CA ALA A 110 -11.38 1.90 1.65
C ALA A 110 -10.09 1.16 2.04
N LYS A 111 -9.57 0.31 1.14
CA LYS A 111 -8.33 -0.44 1.35
C LYS A 111 -7.12 0.47 1.57
N VAL A 112 -6.95 1.49 0.71
CA VAL A 112 -5.86 2.48 0.85
C VAL A 112 -5.96 3.25 2.16
N LEU A 113 -7.16 3.61 2.60
CA LEU A 113 -7.36 4.27 3.89
C LEU A 113 -6.98 3.36 5.06
N VAL A 114 -7.36 2.08 5.01
CA VAL A 114 -6.95 1.08 6.02
C VAL A 114 -5.42 0.96 6.07
N ASP A 115 -4.76 0.85 4.91
CA ASP A 115 -3.29 0.76 4.84
C ASP A 115 -2.61 2.03 5.38
N ALA A 116 -3.14 3.20 5.05
CA ALA A 116 -2.59 4.48 5.51
C ALA A 116 -2.75 4.65 7.03
N VAL A 117 -3.92 4.33 7.59
CA VAL A 117 -4.15 4.38 9.04
C VAL A 117 -3.28 3.37 9.76
N GLY A 118 -3.18 2.13 9.25
CA GLY A 118 -2.31 1.10 9.81
C GLY A 118 -0.83 1.50 9.78
N GLY A 119 -0.36 2.05 8.65
CA GLY A 119 1.01 2.54 8.51
C GLY A 119 1.33 3.68 9.49
N LEU A 120 0.41 4.63 9.67
CA LEU A 120 0.57 5.71 10.64
C LEU A 120 0.58 5.19 12.08
N TYR A 121 -0.30 4.24 12.41
CA TYR A 121 -0.36 3.61 13.73
C TYR A 121 0.97 2.92 14.07
N LEU A 122 1.47 2.06 13.18
CA LEU A 122 2.74 1.36 13.37
C LEU A 122 3.92 2.33 13.43
N THR A 123 3.89 3.42 12.65
CA THR A 123 4.91 4.48 12.72
C THR A 123 4.90 5.17 14.10
N ALA A 124 3.73 5.43 14.67
CA ALA A 124 3.59 5.99 16.01
C ALA A 124 4.05 5.00 17.10
N GLU A 125 3.80 3.71 16.90
CA GLU A 125 4.28 2.65 17.78
C GLU A 125 5.82 2.55 17.78
N GLN A 126 6.45 2.60 16.61
CA GLN A 126 7.92 2.65 16.48
C GLN A 126 8.53 3.84 17.24
N ALA A 127 7.93 5.02 17.07
CA ALA A 127 8.37 6.23 17.76
C ALA A 127 8.24 6.13 19.29
N SER A 128 7.11 5.60 19.78
CA SER A 128 6.77 5.58 21.21
C SER A 128 7.41 4.41 21.98
N LYS A 129 7.33 3.18 21.45
CA LYS A 129 7.80 1.96 22.12
C LYS A 129 9.26 1.66 21.85
N HIS A 130 9.68 1.69 20.58
CA HIS A 130 11.01 1.25 20.19
C HIS A 130 12.04 2.38 20.20
N ARG A 131 11.58 3.65 20.14
CA ARG A 131 12.39 4.89 20.00
C ARG A 131 13.36 4.83 18.81
N LYS A 132 13.01 4.02 17.82
CA LYS A 132 13.78 3.74 16.60
C LYS A 132 12.79 3.56 15.47
N PHE A 133 13.20 3.95 14.28
CA PHE A 133 12.41 3.79 13.07
C PHE A 133 13.04 2.75 12.17
N CYS A 134 12.20 2.02 11.44
CA CYS A 134 12.60 1.23 10.29
C CYS A 134 12.38 2.07 9.02
N SER A 135 13.45 2.32 8.26
CA SER A 135 13.36 3.14 7.04
C SER A 135 12.47 2.50 5.96
N TRP A 136 12.46 1.17 5.89
CA TRP A 136 11.61 0.39 4.99
C TRP A 136 10.13 0.52 5.37
N CYS A 137 9.80 0.36 6.64
CA CYS A 137 8.44 0.54 7.16
C CYS A 137 7.95 1.98 6.96
N LEU A 138 8.81 2.97 7.19
CA LEU A 138 8.49 4.37 6.94
C LEU A 138 8.24 4.64 5.46
N THR A 139 9.03 4.03 4.56
CA THR A 139 8.83 4.13 3.11
C THR A 139 7.45 3.60 2.70
N ALA A 140 7.06 2.42 3.21
CA ALA A 140 5.74 1.86 2.97
C ALA A 140 4.62 2.75 3.55
N SER A 141 4.80 3.27 4.77
CA SER A 141 3.85 4.17 5.43
C SER A 141 3.63 5.47 4.63
N ILE A 142 4.72 6.12 4.19
CA ILE A 142 4.67 7.31 3.34
C ILE A 142 3.96 7.02 2.02
N ALA A 143 4.30 5.89 1.37
CA ALA A 143 3.66 5.49 0.12
C ALA A 143 2.14 5.30 0.31
N SER A 144 1.71 4.65 1.39
CA SER A 144 0.29 4.45 1.73
C SER A 144 -0.46 5.76 1.93
N VAL A 145 0.12 6.70 2.67
CA VAL A 145 -0.46 8.05 2.84
C VAL A 145 -0.52 8.79 1.50
N ALA A 146 0.52 8.69 0.67
CA ALA A 146 0.56 9.33 -0.64
C ALA A 146 -0.48 8.77 -1.63
N MET A 147 -0.94 7.52 -1.45
CA MET A 147 -2.01 6.93 -2.26
C MET A 147 -3.39 7.55 -1.98
N VAL A 148 -3.63 8.06 -0.75
CA VAL A 148 -4.93 8.61 -0.33
C VAL A 148 -5.46 9.70 -1.30
N PRO A 149 -4.74 10.80 -1.58
CA PRO A 149 -5.24 11.82 -2.51
C PRO A 149 -5.41 11.32 -3.95
N GLN A 150 -4.80 10.20 -4.32
CA GLN A 150 -4.92 9.63 -5.67
C GLN A 150 -6.25 8.88 -5.84
N VAL A 151 -6.74 8.19 -4.80
CA VAL A 151 -7.96 7.37 -4.88
C VAL A 151 -9.26 8.16 -4.70
N LEU A 152 -9.21 9.32 -4.03
CA LEU A 152 -10.41 10.11 -3.69
C LEU A 152 -11.24 10.57 -4.91
N PRO A 153 -10.65 11.08 -6.01
CA PRO A 153 -11.45 11.59 -7.13
C PRO A 153 -12.29 10.50 -7.80
N GLU A 154 -11.71 9.31 -8.01
CA GLU A 154 -12.41 8.19 -8.64
C GLU A 154 -13.48 7.60 -7.69
N ALA A 155 -13.16 7.48 -6.40
CA ALA A 155 -14.10 7.02 -5.38
C ALA A 155 -15.29 7.97 -5.25
N ARG A 156 -15.07 9.29 -5.28
CA ARG A 156 -16.15 10.28 -5.28
C ARG A 156 -17.05 10.15 -6.51
N ALA A 157 -16.46 9.98 -7.70
CA ALA A 157 -17.23 9.79 -8.92
C ALA A 157 -18.07 8.49 -8.88
N ALA A 158 -17.52 7.41 -8.32
CA ALA A 158 -18.22 6.15 -8.13
C ALA A 158 -19.36 6.26 -7.11
N LEU A 159 -19.12 6.92 -5.97
CA LEU A 159 -20.14 7.16 -4.95
C LEU A 159 -21.31 7.97 -5.51
N LEU A 160 -21.02 9.07 -6.22
CA LEU A 160 -22.07 9.87 -6.87
C LEU A 160 -22.86 9.08 -7.91
N THR A 161 -22.22 8.13 -8.60
CA THR A 161 -22.90 7.26 -9.56
C THR A 161 -23.85 6.29 -8.86
N LEU A 162 -23.47 5.76 -7.69
CA LEU A 162 -24.35 4.91 -6.89
C LEU A 162 -25.52 5.68 -6.27
N LEU A 163 -25.28 6.88 -5.75
CA LEU A 163 -26.32 7.73 -5.14
C LEU A 163 -27.36 8.25 -6.13
N ARG A 164 -27.06 8.23 -7.43
CA ARG A 164 -27.97 8.67 -8.50
C ARG A 164 -28.78 7.52 -9.10
N ARG A 165 -28.54 6.29 -8.68
CA ARG A 165 -29.35 5.11 -9.03
C ARG A 165 -30.41 4.91 -7.96
#